data_AF-A0A7I9ZCX2-F1
#
_entry.id   AF-A0A7I9ZCX2-F1
#
_cell.length_a   1.000
_cell.length_b   1.000
_cell.length_c   1.000
_cell.angle_alpha   90.00
_cell.angle_beta   90.00
_cell.angle_gamma   90.00
#
_symmetry.space_group_name_H-M   'P 1'
#
loop_
_entity.id
_entity.type
_entity.pdbx_description
1 polymer ?
#
loop_
_entity_poly.entity_id
_entity_poly.type
_entity_poly.pdbx_seq_one_letter_code
_entity_poly.pdbx_strand_id
1 'polypeptide(L)'
;MSYREVSVIEVKEMLRLWLDGRGYREVARLSGTDRKTVRRYVDRARACGLDRDGDACQLTDELLAAVIAEVRPSRPNGKSQTWEIIDTQREQVQAWLKQDLTLTKVHTLLGRRGVVVSYRTLHRYATTELGFGQRRATVPVADCEPGSELQVDFGRLGLLTDIEDGRRRWCMG
;
A
#
# COMPACT_ATOMS: atom_id res chain seq x y z
N MET A 1 -15.07 8.89 -9.61
CA MET A 1 -14.25 10.06 -9.25
C MET A 1 -12.88 9.53 -8.86
N SER A 2 -11.85 9.86 -9.65
CA SER A 2 -10.46 9.61 -9.25
C SER A 2 -10.17 10.43 -7.98
N TYR A 3 -9.42 9.85 -7.05
CA TYR A 3 -9.01 10.53 -5.83
C TYR A 3 -7.98 11.61 -6.20
N ARG A 4 -8.30 12.87 -5.92
CA ARG A 4 -7.37 14.01 -6.03
C ARG A 4 -6.98 14.42 -4.62
N GLU A 5 -5.67 14.51 -4.38
CA GLU A 5 -5.14 15.08 -3.15
C GLU A 5 -5.43 16.58 -3.11
N VAL A 6 -5.89 17.04 -1.95
CA VAL A 6 -6.12 18.46 -1.67
C VAL A 6 -5.06 18.90 -0.68
N SER A 7 -4.19 19.81 -1.13
CA SER A 7 -3.11 20.38 -0.32
C SER A 7 -3.64 21.30 0.78
N VAL A 8 -2.85 21.52 1.83
CA VAL A 8 -3.20 22.45 2.92
C VAL A 8 -3.44 23.86 2.39
N ILE A 9 -2.68 24.27 1.37
CA ILE A 9 -2.83 25.57 0.71
C ILE A 9 -4.19 25.66 0.01
N GLU A 10 -4.60 24.64 -0.73
CA GLU A 10 -5.94 24.59 -1.34
C GLU A 10 -7.05 24.62 -0.28
N VAL A 11 -6.87 23.94 0.87
CA VAL A 11 -7.82 24.01 1.99
C VAL A 11 -7.92 25.43 2.54
N LYS A 12 -6.79 26.07 2.84
CA LYS A 12 -6.76 27.43 3.35
C LYS A 12 -7.42 28.41 2.38
N GLU A 13 -7.14 28.29 1.09
CA GLU A 13 -7.73 29.17 0.07
C GLU A 13 -9.24 28.96 -0.09
N MET A 14 -9.72 27.70 -0.07
CA MET A 14 -11.17 27.42 -0.09
C MET A 14 -11.90 28.09 1.08
N LEU A 15 -11.33 27.99 2.29
CA LEU A 15 -11.92 28.56 3.49
C LEU A 15 -11.84 30.10 3.49
N ARG A 16 -10.72 30.68 3.04
CA ARG A 16 -10.56 32.13 2.87
C ARG A 16 -11.60 32.70 1.91
N LEU A 17 -11.75 32.09 0.73
CA LEU A 17 -12.74 32.51 -0.25
C LEU A 17 -14.18 32.37 0.27
N TRP A 18 -14.45 31.37 1.09
CA TRP A 18 -15.74 31.22 1.74
C TRP A 18 -15.99 32.31 2.78
N LEU A 19 -15.00 32.66 3.62
CA LEU A 19 -15.06 33.81 4.55
C LEU A 19 -15.24 35.15 3.81
N ASP A 20 -14.68 35.29 2.61
CA ASP A 20 -14.77 36.51 1.80
C ASP A 20 -16.19 36.83 1.25
N GLY A 21 -17.20 35.96 1.43
CA GLY A 21 -18.52 36.20 0.80
C GLY A 21 -19.03 35.03 -0.02
N ARG A 22 -18.13 34.20 -0.54
CA ARG A 22 -18.40 33.51 -1.80
C ARG A 22 -19.20 32.23 -1.60
N GLY A 23 -20.12 31.99 -2.52
CA GLY A 23 -20.88 30.74 -2.56
C GLY A 23 -20.03 29.55 -3.02
N TYR A 24 -20.41 28.32 -2.64
CA TYR A 24 -19.64 27.11 -2.95
C TYR A 24 -19.29 26.89 -4.42
N ARG A 25 -20.15 27.34 -5.35
CA ARG A 25 -19.87 27.25 -6.80
C ARG A 25 -18.74 28.18 -7.23
N GLU A 26 -18.71 29.38 -6.65
CA GLU A 26 -17.69 30.37 -6.96
C GLU A 26 -16.35 29.99 -6.34
N VAL A 27 -16.36 29.53 -5.07
CA VAL A 27 -15.17 28.99 -4.41
C VAL A 27 -14.58 27.83 -5.22
N ALA A 28 -15.40 26.85 -5.64
CA ALA A 28 -14.95 25.73 -6.46
C ALA A 28 -14.26 26.16 -7.77
N ARG A 29 -14.84 27.16 -8.44
CA ARG A 29 -14.29 27.73 -9.68
C ARG A 29 -12.94 28.41 -9.45
N LEU A 30 -12.81 29.16 -8.35
CA LEU A 30 -11.60 29.92 -8.01
C LEU A 30 -10.48 29.04 -7.44
N SER A 31 -10.82 28.01 -6.65
CA SER A 31 -9.86 27.09 -6.05
C SER A 31 -9.51 25.89 -6.96
N GLY A 32 -10.16 25.75 -8.12
CA GLY A 32 -9.97 24.62 -9.04
C GLY A 32 -10.39 23.27 -8.45
N THR A 33 -11.27 23.26 -7.43
CA THR A 33 -11.70 22.07 -6.70
C THR A 33 -13.16 21.74 -6.99
N ASP A 34 -13.59 20.48 -6.87
CA ASP A 34 -15.01 20.12 -7.03
C ASP A 34 -15.89 20.75 -5.94
N ARG A 35 -17.09 21.18 -6.31
CA ARG A 35 -18.08 21.81 -5.40
C ARG A 35 -18.43 20.94 -4.19
N LYS A 36 -18.47 19.61 -4.34
CA LYS A 36 -18.73 18.69 -3.21
C LYS A 36 -17.56 18.65 -2.25
N THR A 37 -16.34 18.78 -2.76
CA THR A 37 -15.12 18.91 -1.94
C THR A 37 -15.16 20.20 -1.14
N VAL A 38 -15.40 21.34 -1.78
CA VAL A 38 -15.54 22.63 -1.08
C VAL A 38 -16.57 22.54 0.04
N ARG A 39 -17.77 22.05 -0.27
CA ARG A 39 -18.83 21.86 0.74
C ARG A 39 -18.35 21.00 1.90
N ARG A 40 -17.75 19.84 1.61
CA ARG A 40 -17.26 18.91 2.63
C ARG A 40 -16.24 19.58 3.56
N TYR A 41 -15.29 20.34 3.02
CA TYR A 41 -14.27 21.02 3.83
C TYR A 41 -14.87 22.16 4.65
N VAL A 42 -15.78 22.96 4.09
CA VAL A 42 -16.46 24.02 4.84
C VAL A 42 -17.31 23.45 5.96
N ASP A 43 -18.10 22.40 5.71
CA ASP A 43 -18.94 21.78 6.73
C ASP A 43 -18.10 21.25 7.91
N ARG A 44 -16.92 20.67 7.63
CA ARG A 44 -15.96 20.25 8.67
C ARG A 44 -15.29 21.42 9.38
N ALA A 45 -14.92 22.47 8.65
CA ALA A 45 -14.36 23.67 9.27
C ALA A 45 -15.33 24.32 10.26
N ARG A 46 -16.62 24.38 9.91
CA ARG A 46 -17.68 24.86 10.83
C ARG A 46 -17.82 23.97 12.06
N ALA A 47 -17.73 22.64 11.88
CA ALA A 47 -17.73 21.71 13.01
C ALA A 47 -16.50 21.88 13.93
N CYS A 48 -15.36 22.33 13.38
CA CYS A 48 -14.15 22.69 14.13
C CYS A 48 -14.18 24.12 14.72
N GLY A 49 -15.29 24.86 14.57
CA GLY A 49 -15.46 26.20 15.15
C GLY A 49 -15.16 27.38 14.22
N LEU A 50 -14.99 27.15 12.92
CA LEU A 50 -14.88 28.26 11.96
C LEU A 50 -16.21 29.00 11.84
N ASP A 51 -16.21 30.27 12.22
CA ASP A 51 -17.36 31.15 12.06
C ASP A 51 -17.32 31.91 10.73
N ARG A 52 -18.48 32.00 10.09
CA ARG A 52 -18.65 32.66 8.81
C ARG A 52 -18.46 34.17 8.90
N ASP A 53 -18.91 34.76 10.01
CA ASP A 53 -18.92 36.20 10.22
C ASP A 53 -17.63 36.70 10.90
N GLY A 54 -16.73 35.79 11.25
CA GLY A 54 -15.43 36.12 11.81
C GLY A 54 -14.36 36.41 10.74
N ASP A 55 -13.19 36.83 11.21
CA ASP A 55 -12.08 37.23 10.35
C ASP A 55 -11.23 36.04 9.85
N ALA A 56 -10.44 36.28 8.80
CA ALA A 56 -9.48 35.34 8.24
C ALA A 56 -8.39 34.90 9.25
N CYS A 57 -8.16 35.65 10.34
CA CYS A 57 -7.28 35.26 11.44
C CYS A 57 -7.70 33.93 12.11
N GLN A 58 -8.96 33.48 11.94
CA GLN A 58 -9.42 32.17 12.40
C GLN A 58 -8.75 31.00 11.67
N LEU A 59 -8.20 31.22 10.46
CA LEU A 59 -7.55 30.20 9.64
C LEU A 59 -6.12 29.90 10.12
N THR A 60 -5.99 29.56 11.41
CA THR A 60 -4.73 29.14 12.02
C THR A 60 -4.33 27.73 11.59
N ASP A 61 -3.06 27.38 11.76
CA ASP A 61 -2.56 26.05 11.42
C ASP A 61 -3.24 24.96 12.27
N GLU A 62 -3.60 25.27 13.52
CA GLU A 62 -4.33 24.36 14.41
C GLU A 62 -5.74 24.07 13.88
N LEU A 63 -6.48 25.10 13.44
CA LEU A 63 -7.80 24.91 12.85
C LEU A 63 -7.66 24.08 11.57
N LEU A 64 -6.75 24.45 10.67
CA LEU A 64 -6.53 23.73 9.42
C LEU A 64 -6.16 22.25 9.66
N ALA A 65 -5.32 21.98 10.66
CA ALA A 65 -4.99 20.62 11.08
C ALA A 65 -6.22 19.85 11.58
N ALA A 66 -7.07 20.47 12.39
CA ALA A 66 -8.31 19.87 12.88
C ALA A 66 -9.30 19.56 11.73
N VAL A 67 -9.48 20.51 10.79
CA VAL A 67 -10.31 20.28 9.59
C VAL A 67 -9.77 19.13 8.75
N ILE A 68 -8.46 19.06 8.53
CA ILE A 68 -7.83 17.99 7.77
C ILE A 68 -8.01 16.64 8.47
N ALA A 69 -7.87 16.59 9.79
CA ALA A 69 -8.09 15.38 10.58
C ALA A 69 -9.54 14.88 10.46
N GLU A 70 -10.52 15.77 10.51
CA GLU A 70 -11.95 15.46 10.35
C GLU A 70 -12.33 15.06 8.91
N VAL A 71 -11.73 15.68 7.90
CA VAL A 71 -12.01 15.37 6.49
C VAL A 71 -11.32 14.09 6.04
N ARG A 72 -10.14 13.79 6.59
CA ARG A 72 -9.51 12.49 6.39
C ARG A 72 -10.48 11.44 6.94
N PRO A 73 -10.92 10.46 6.14
CA PRO A 73 -11.67 9.34 6.68
C PRO A 73 -10.82 8.78 7.82
N SER A 74 -11.36 8.74 9.05
CA SER A 74 -10.66 8.20 10.21
C SER A 74 -10.11 6.82 9.86
N ARG A 75 -8.84 6.81 9.49
CA ARG A 75 -8.00 5.66 9.20
C ARG A 75 -6.59 6.13 9.49
N PRO A 76 -6.25 6.35 10.77
CA PRO A 76 -4.93 6.81 11.18
C PRO A 76 -3.78 5.97 10.60
N ASN A 77 -4.04 4.74 10.10
CA ASN A 77 -3.06 3.90 9.43
C ASN A 77 -3.50 3.28 8.08
N GLY A 78 -4.64 3.65 7.49
CA GLY A 78 -5.17 2.92 6.31
C GLY A 78 -5.50 1.43 6.57
N LYS A 79 -5.39 0.98 7.82
CA LYS A 79 -5.67 -0.37 8.29
C LYS A 79 -7.17 -0.49 8.54
N SER A 80 -7.85 -1.36 7.78
CA SER A 80 -9.26 -1.67 8.05
C SER A 80 -9.37 -2.46 9.36
N GLN A 81 -10.57 -2.55 9.96
CA GLN A 81 -10.83 -3.46 11.10
C GLN A 81 -10.32 -4.89 10.83
N THR A 82 -10.39 -5.33 9.56
CA THR A 82 -9.81 -6.59 9.07
C THR A 82 -8.30 -6.71 9.31
N TRP A 83 -7.57 -5.59 9.20
CA TRP A 83 -6.12 -5.52 9.39
C TRP A 83 -5.76 -5.66 10.87
N GLU A 84 -6.53 -5.06 11.78
CA GLU A 84 -6.37 -5.23 13.24
C GLU A 84 -6.66 -6.68 13.69
N ILE A 85 -7.66 -7.32 13.07
CA ILE A 85 -7.97 -8.74 13.30
C ILE A 85 -6.78 -9.62 12.87
N ILE A 86 -6.14 -9.33 11.73
CA ILE A 86 -4.93 -10.05 11.30
C ILE A 86 -3.77 -9.77 12.27
N ASP A 87 -3.63 -8.52 12.72
CA ASP A 87 -2.56 -8.12 13.63
C ASP A 87 -2.63 -8.83 14.98
N THR A 88 -3.84 -9.16 15.45
CA THR A 88 -4.03 -10.00 16.64
C THR A 88 -3.45 -11.41 16.47
N GLN A 89 -3.31 -11.90 15.24
CA GLN A 89 -2.69 -13.19 14.90
C GLN A 89 -1.25 -13.04 14.37
N ARG A 90 -0.63 -11.86 14.51
CA ARG A 90 0.68 -11.53 13.93
C ARG A 90 1.75 -12.57 14.22
N GLU A 91 1.93 -12.92 15.49
CA GLU A 91 2.97 -13.88 15.92
C GLU A 91 2.78 -15.25 15.27
N GLN A 92 1.53 -15.72 15.18
CA GLN A 92 1.21 -17.00 14.56
C GLN A 92 1.48 -16.98 13.05
N VAL A 93 1.05 -15.92 12.37
CA VAL A 93 1.29 -15.75 10.94
C VAL A 93 2.79 -15.72 10.66
N GLN A 94 3.56 -14.99 11.48
CA GLN A 94 5.01 -14.94 11.36
C GLN A 94 5.66 -16.31 11.61
N ALA A 95 5.18 -17.07 12.60
CA ALA A 95 5.68 -18.42 12.87
C ALA A 95 5.44 -19.37 11.68
N TRP A 96 4.27 -19.32 11.05
CA TRP A 96 3.99 -20.11 9.85
C TRP A 96 4.84 -19.68 8.66
N LEU A 97 5.04 -18.38 8.44
CA LEU A 97 5.91 -17.90 7.38
C LEU A 97 7.38 -18.32 7.59
N LYS A 98 7.85 -18.39 8.84
CA LYS A 98 9.19 -18.93 9.18
C LYS A 98 9.33 -20.43 8.93
N GLN A 99 8.24 -21.16 8.90
CA GLN A 99 8.19 -22.59 8.56
C GLN A 99 8.01 -22.82 7.04
N ASP A 100 8.23 -21.79 6.21
CA ASP A 100 8.07 -21.81 4.76
C ASP A 100 6.65 -22.19 4.28
N LEU A 101 5.61 -21.94 5.10
CA LEU A 101 4.24 -22.11 4.63
C LEU A 101 3.89 -21.07 3.56
N THR A 102 3.22 -21.53 2.50
CA THR A 102 2.69 -20.62 1.48
C THR A 102 1.61 -19.72 2.07
N LEU A 103 1.51 -18.49 1.56
CA LEU A 103 0.53 -17.53 2.03
C LEU A 103 -0.92 -18.03 1.84
N THR A 104 -1.19 -18.83 0.82
CA THR A 104 -2.48 -19.52 0.61
C THR A 104 -2.80 -20.49 1.75
N LYS A 105 -1.79 -21.21 2.27
CA LYS A 105 -1.96 -22.10 3.42
C LYS A 105 -2.21 -21.31 4.69
N VAL A 106 -1.46 -20.23 4.91
CA VAL A 106 -1.68 -19.28 6.01
C VAL A 106 -3.11 -18.74 5.98
N HIS A 107 -3.61 -18.33 4.80
CA HIS A 107 -4.98 -17.85 4.63
C HIS A 107 -6.02 -18.89 5.05
N THR A 108 -5.82 -20.15 4.67
CA THR A 108 -6.68 -21.26 5.07
C THR A 108 -6.65 -21.50 6.58
N LEU A 109 -5.47 -21.45 7.19
CA LEU A 109 -5.30 -21.66 8.64
C LEU A 109 -5.90 -20.52 9.46
N LEU A 110 -5.81 -19.27 8.99
CA LEU A 110 -6.49 -18.13 9.58
C LEU A 110 -8.02 -18.31 9.55
N GLY A 111 -8.56 -18.78 8.42
CA GLY A 111 -9.99 -19.09 8.31
C GLY A 111 -10.46 -20.13 9.34
N ARG A 112 -9.66 -21.18 9.58
CA ARG A 112 -9.94 -22.19 10.63
C ARG A 112 -9.92 -21.63 12.05
N ARG A 113 -9.23 -20.51 12.27
CA ARG A 113 -9.19 -19.78 13.54
C ARG A 113 -10.27 -18.69 13.63
N GLY A 114 -11.20 -18.64 12.69
CA GLY A 114 -12.29 -17.65 12.66
C GLY A 114 -11.89 -16.31 12.05
N VAL A 115 -10.67 -16.17 11.52
CA VAL A 115 -10.21 -14.94 10.87
C VAL A 115 -10.54 -15.00 9.39
N VAL A 116 -11.74 -14.51 9.04
CA VAL A 116 -12.23 -14.46 7.66
C VAL A 116 -11.83 -13.14 7.01
N VAL A 117 -10.79 -13.19 6.17
CA VAL A 117 -10.24 -12.02 5.46
C VAL A 117 -10.05 -12.33 3.99
N SER A 118 -10.04 -11.33 3.11
CA SER A 118 -9.68 -11.56 1.71
C SER A 118 -8.21 -11.90 1.57
N TYR A 119 -7.85 -12.78 0.62
CA TYR A 119 -6.45 -13.11 0.32
C TYR A 119 -5.62 -11.85 0.00
N ARG A 120 -6.19 -10.90 -0.75
CA ARG A 120 -5.53 -9.62 -1.09
C ARG A 120 -5.18 -8.80 0.15
N THR A 121 -6.07 -8.77 1.15
CA THR A 121 -5.83 -8.07 2.42
C THR A 121 -4.70 -8.73 3.19
N LEU A 122 -4.70 -10.07 3.29
CA LEU A 122 -3.63 -10.82 3.95
C LEU A 122 -2.29 -10.65 3.24
N HIS A 123 -2.26 -10.70 1.91
CA HIS A 123 -1.04 -10.49 1.13
C HIS A 123 -0.47 -9.09 1.36
N ARG A 124 -1.31 -8.06 1.33
CA ARG A 124 -0.87 -6.71 1.62
C ARG A 124 -0.34 -6.59 3.04
N TYR A 125 -1.02 -7.17 4.03
CA TYR A 125 -0.55 -7.23 5.41
C TYR A 125 0.85 -7.88 5.49
N ALA A 126 1.00 -9.09 4.93
CA ALA A 126 2.23 -9.87 5.02
C ALA A 126 3.41 -9.16 4.35
N THR A 127 3.20 -8.53 3.18
CA THR A 127 4.24 -7.78 2.49
C THR A 127 4.62 -6.50 3.26
N THR A 128 3.65 -5.76 3.80
CA THR A 128 3.90 -4.48 4.48
C THR A 128 4.46 -4.64 5.90
N GLU A 129 3.93 -5.58 6.69
CA GLU A 129 4.26 -5.70 8.13
C GLU A 129 5.27 -6.82 8.44
N LEU A 130 5.36 -7.85 7.57
CA LEU A 130 6.17 -9.04 7.81
C LEU A 130 7.29 -9.23 6.76
N GLY A 131 7.41 -8.31 5.78
CA GLY A 131 8.42 -8.40 4.73
C GLY A 131 8.27 -9.61 3.80
N PHE A 132 7.06 -10.19 3.72
CA PHE A 132 6.80 -11.36 2.89
C PHE A 132 7.12 -11.09 1.40
N GLY A 133 7.95 -11.96 0.81
CA GLY A 133 8.41 -11.85 -0.57
C GLY A 133 9.64 -10.96 -0.77
N GLN A 134 10.17 -10.33 0.27
CA GLN A 134 11.47 -9.66 0.20
C GLN A 134 12.58 -10.71 0.15
N ARG A 135 13.43 -10.63 -0.87
CA ARG A 135 14.64 -11.45 -0.92
C ARG A 135 15.55 -11.05 0.23
N ARG A 136 16.04 -12.03 0.99
CA ARG A 136 17.15 -11.77 1.92
C ARG A 136 18.30 -11.16 1.12
N ALA A 137 18.93 -10.13 1.68
CA ALA A 137 20.17 -9.61 1.13
C ALA A 137 21.17 -10.75 1.05
N THR A 138 21.47 -11.21 -0.16
CA THR A 138 22.57 -12.14 -0.42
C THR A 138 23.85 -11.34 -0.30
N VAL A 139 24.71 -11.72 0.64
CA VAL A 139 26.09 -11.22 0.65
C VAL A 139 26.75 -11.75 -0.62
N PRO A 140 27.42 -10.90 -1.42
CA PRO A 140 28.22 -11.38 -2.53
C PRO A 140 29.20 -12.42 -1.99
N VAL A 141 29.13 -13.65 -2.50
CA VAL A 141 30.20 -14.63 -2.28
C VAL A 141 31.41 -14.04 -2.99
N ALA A 142 32.52 -13.89 -2.27
CA ALA A 142 33.76 -13.43 -2.89
C ALA A 142 34.17 -14.46 -3.95
N ASP A 143 34.54 -13.99 -5.13
CA ASP A 143 35.06 -14.85 -6.19
C ASP A 143 36.27 -15.62 -5.64
N CYS A 144 36.32 -16.94 -5.90
CA CYS A 144 37.45 -17.76 -5.52
C CYS A 144 38.70 -17.36 -6.31
N GLU A 145 39.88 -17.64 -5.75
CA GLU A 145 41.15 -17.47 -6.47
C GLU A 145 41.15 -18.27 -7.78
N PRO A 146 41.75 -17.77 -8.87
CA PRO A 146 41.77 -18.44 -10.17
C PRO A 146 42.25 -19.89 -10.05
N GLY A 147 41.42 -20.84 -10.53
CA GLY A 147 41.74 -22.28 -10.54
C GLY A 147 41.33 -23.05 -9.28
N SER A 148 40.68 -22.42 -8.31
CA SER A 148 40.22 -23.09 -7.08
C SER A 148 38.93 -23.90 -7.24
N GLU A 149 38.12 -23.59 -8.25
CA GLU A 149 36.89 -24.30 -8.57
C GLU A 149 36.84 -24.67 -10.06
N LEU A 150 36.36 -25.87 -10.37
CA LEU A 150 36.05 -26.33 -11.72
C LEU A 150 34.52 -26.25 -11.91
N GLN A 151 34.04 -25.27 -12.67
CA GLN A 151 32.64 -25.23 -13.09
C GLN A 151 32.43 -26.22 -14.24
N VAL A 152 31.54 -27.19 -14.01
CA VAL A 152 31.12 -28.16 -15.03
C VAL A 152 29.71 -27.79 -15.45
N ASP A 153 29.59 -27.16 -16.62
CA ASP A 153 28.31 -26.86 -17.23
C ASP A 153 27.78 -28.11 -17.95
N PHE A 154 26.73 -28.73 -17.42
CA PHE A 154 26.03 -29.80 -18.11
C PHE A 154 24.98 -29.19 -19.05
N GLY A 155 25.25 -29.20 -20.35
CA GLY A 155 24.36 -28.65 -21.37
C GLY A 155 23.66 -29.76 -22.17
N ARG A 156 22.39 -29.57 -22.54
CA ARG A 156 21.77 -30.39 -23.60
C ARG A 156 22.10 -29.76 -24.95
N LEU A 157 23.00 -30.38 -25.70
CA LEU A 157 23.39 -29.92 -27.04
C LEU A 157 22.27 -30.11 -28.07
N GLY A 158 21.41 -31.11 -27.88
CA GLY A 158 20.26 -31.35 -28.76
C GLY A 158 19.88 -32.81 -28.85
N LEU A 159 18.93 -33.12 -29.74
CA LEU A 159 18.50 -34.50 -30.01
C LEU A 159 19.23 -35.02 -31.24
N LEU A 160 20.05 -36.05 -31.07
CA LEU A 160 20.71 -36.79 -32.15
C LEU A 160 19.92 -38.06 -32.45
N THR A 161 19.79 -38.39 -33.73
CA THR A 161 19.16 -39.64 -34.15
C THR A 161 20.21 -40.74 -34.08
N ASP A 162 19.93 -41.76 -33.27
CA ASP A 162 20.77 -42.94 -33.14
C ASP A 162 20.74 -43.75 -34.45
N ILE A 163 21.91 -44.13 -34.96
CA ILE A 163 22.04 -44.82 -36.25
C ILE A 163 21.64 -46.29 -36.13
N GLU A 164 21.73 -46.89 -34.93
CA GLU A 164 21.44 -48.31 -34.74
C GLU A 164 19.94 -48.61 -34.65
N ASP A 165 19.17 -47.73 -34.00
CA ASP A 165 17.74 -47.96 -33.75
C ASP A 165 16.82 -46.84 -34.28
N GLY A 166 17.39 -45.78 -34.87
CA GLY A 166 16.64 -44.65 -35.44
C GLY A 166 15.97 -43.75 -34.41
N ARG A 167 16.21 -43.94 -33.11
CA ARG A 167 15.53 -43.17 -32.05
C ARG A 167 16.27 -41.88 -31.76
N ARG A 168 15.50 -40.83 -31.45
CA ARG A 168 16.06 -39.53 -31.04
C ARG A 168 16.47 -39.58 -29.57
N ARG A 169 17.74 -39.36 -29.28
CA ARG A 169 18.31 -39.34 -27.92
C ARG A 169 18.96 -37.99 -27.64
N TRP A 170 18.96 -37.59 -26.37
CA TRP A 170 19.59 -36.35 -25.94
C TRP A 170 21.10 -36.51 -25.95
N CYS A 171 21.77 -35.61 -26.68
CA CYS A 171 23.21 -35.41 -26.59
C CYS A 171 23.49 -34.40 -25.49
N MET A 172 24.33 -34.80 -24.54
CA MET A 172 24.81 -33.94 -23.46
C MET A 172 26.20 -33.41 -23.86
N GLY A 173 26.44 -32.13 -23.61
CA GLY A 173 27.73 -31.46 -23.68
C GLY A 173 28.35 -31.31 -22.32
#